data_AF-A0A235IQR6-F1
#
_entry.id   AF-A0A235IQR6-F1
#
_cell.length_a   1.000
_cell.length_b   1.000
_cell.length_c   1.000
_cell.angle_alpha   90.00
_cell.angle_beta   90.00
_cell.angle_gamma   90.00
#
_symmetry.space_group_name_H-M   'P 1'
#
loop_
_entity.id
_entity.type
_entity.pdbx_description
1 polymer ?
#
loop_
_entity_poly.entity_id
_entity_poly.type
_entity_poly.pdbx_seq_one_letter_code
_entity_poly.pdbx_strand_id
1 'polypeptide(L)'
;MALHFSGDGSRITDLATRILDELCSEEGELHFSIFQTILHLVNNEFSHWNETEKWTVPTKLAMLWGHTSKLHNILVPDIEVESLKAYAQDLEKYCWSRQLNADTFNHDLEFWNDILHPNRLTREEFVVNGLAAITVDKPVELLECLGMIDKVATFAVRVKEEQYVPDFRLLQDPILANDCLGSFFRIDRQQSRLLGIELSQYLASSHLKTITENAIATLEENQLSKSSWAWLITVVNNLPIYDDLREKLQHIIESLDVSSLFATDIDLVFLAFEVASSQIVYMGDEQLESHLEDKVVCLAHLLALQEKETKLDKQSVNQFLEIVFRLAIKPENPNKTSLTIGKLLKKTLGVWPRLANTDLYIIMSRFVDELPIEQLTGLWEVVLYLRAIREQ
;
A
#
# COMPACT_ATOMS: atom_id res chain seq x y z
N MET A 1 9.53 8.45 27.68
CA MET A 1 9.28 7.82 29.00
C MET A 1 10.51 7.00 29.36
N ALA A 2 11.41 7.53 30.18
CA ALA A 2 12.68 6.88 30.51
C ALA A 2 12.45 5.80 31.59
N LEU A 3 12.53 4.52 31.20
CA LEU A 3 12.57 3.42 32.15
C LEU A 3 13.90 3.49 32.91
N HIS A 4 13.85 4.00 34.15
CA HIS A 4 14.95 3.93 35.11
C HIS A 4 14.80 2.65 35.94
N PHE A 5 15.80 1.76 35.81
CA PHE A 5 15.82 0.47 36.47
C PHE A 5 16.58 0.57 37.80
N SER A 6 15.88 0.62 38.93
CA SER A 6 16.47 0.39 40.26
C SER A 6 15.49 -0.35 41.17
N GLY A 7 15.91 -1.50 41.71
CA GLY A 7 15.23 -2.24 42.78
C GLY A 7 14.15 -3.25 42.37
N ASP A 8 13.40 -2.98 41.30
CA ASP A 8 12.26 -3.79 40.81
C ASP A 8 12.60 -4.64 39.55
N GLY A 9 13.89 -4.98 39.38
CA GLY A 9 14.46 -5.45 38.12
C GLY A 9 13.81 -6.72 37.52
N SER A 10 13.32 -7.65 38.35
CA SER A 10 12.62 -8.83 37.83
C SER A 10 11.24 -8.49 37.29
N ARG A 11 10.45 -7.68 38.02
CA ARG A 11 9.08 -7.32 37.62
C ARG A 11 9.03 -6.48 36.35
N ILE A 12 10.00 -5.58 36.17
CA ILE A 12 10.07 -4.75 34.95
C ILE A 12 10.52 -5.60 33.76
N THR A 13 11.45 -6.54 33.97
CA THR A 13 11.84 -7.52 32.94
C THR A 13 10.67 -8.42 32.57
N ASP A 14 9.94 -8.95 33.55
CA ASP A 14 8.75 -9.78 33.32
C ASP A 14 7.68 -9.00 32.52
N LEU A 15 7.46 -7.72 32.85
CA LEU A 15 6.55 -6.85 32.12
C LEU A 15 7.02 -6.60 30.68
N ALA A 16 8.30 -6.31 30.47
CA ALA A 16 8.86 -6.06 29.14
C ALA A 16 8.78 -7.31 28.25
N THR A 17 9.13 -8.48 28.81
CA THR A 17 8.99 -9.77 28.12
C THR A 17 7.53 -10.06 27.77
N ARG A 18 6.61 -9.82 28.70
CA ARG A 18 5.16 -10.01 28.44
C ARG A 18 4.64 -9.09 27.33
N ILE A 19 5.00 -7.79 27.35
CA ILE A 19 4.61 -6.85 26.29
C ILE A 19 5.17 -7.32 24.94
N LEU A 20 6.42 -7.80 24.92
CA LEU A 20 7.03 -8.33 23.72
C LEU A 20 6.36 -9.64 23.24
N ASP A 21 5.95 -10.52 24.16
CA ASP A 21 5.15 -11.72 23.85
C ASP A 21 3.83 -11.32 23.20
N GLU A 22 3.13 -10.37 23.79
CA GLU A 22 1.85 -9.86 23.32
C GLU A 22 1.97 -9.20 21.94
N LEU A 23 2.94 -8.31 21.73
CA LEU A 23 3.13 -7.62 20.45
C LEU A 23 3.41 -8.59 19.29
N CYS A 24 4.10 -9.70 19.56
CA CYS A 24 4.44 -10.72 18.57
C CYS A 24 3.43 -11.88 18.48
N SER A 25 2.39 -11.91 19.31
CA SER A 25 1.37 -12.99 19.34
C SER A 25 0.18 -12.73 18.40
N GLU A 26 -0.81 -13.63 18.41
CA GLU A 26 -2.11 -13.43 17.75
C GLU A 26 -2.90 -12.28 18.38
N GLU A 27 -2.80 -12.09 19.70
CA GLU A 27 -3.44 -10.97 20.40
C GLU A 27 -2.90 -9.62 19.91
N GLY A 28 -1.58 -9.47 19.78
CA GLY A 28 -0.97 -8.29 19.20
C GLY A 28 -1.35 -8.05 17.73
N GLU A 29 -1.63 -9.10 16.97
CA GLU A 29 -2.17 -8.98 15.60
C GLU A 29 -3.57 -8.39 15.60
N LEU A 30 -4.45 -8.85 16.50
CA LEU A 30 -5.80 -8.31 16.66
C LEU A 30 -5.76 -6.83 17.10
N HIS A 31 -4.93 -6.48 18.08
CA HIS A 31 -4.74 -5.09 18.50
C HIS A 31 -4.26 -4.21 17.36
N PHE A 32 -3.28 -4.67 16.56
CA PHE A 32 -2.83 -3.94 15.40
C PHE A 32 -3.93 -3.77 14.34
N SER A 33 -4.68 -4.83 14.04
CA SER A 33 -5.80 -4.80 13.08
C SER A 33 -6.88 -3.80 13.51
N ILE A 34 -7.24 -3.79 14.80
CA ILE A 34 -8.19 -2.82 15.36
C ILE A 34 -7.63 -1.40 15.26
N PHE A 35 -6.37 -1.19 15.65
CA PHE A 35 -5.72 0.12 15.54
C PHE A 35 -5.73 0.63 14.09
N GLN A 36 -5.34 -0.20 13.12
CA GLN A 36 -5.34 0.13 11.70
C GLN A 36 -6.75 0.44 11.19
N THR A 37 -7.75 -0.32 11.62
CA THR A 37 -9.15 -0.07 11.25
C THR A 37 -9.63 1.29 11.77
N ILE A 38 -9.31 1.63 13.03
CA ILE A 38 -9.60 2.95 13.60
C ILE A 38 -8.85 4.04 12.84
N LEU A 39 -7.60 3.78 12.44
CA LEU A 39 -6.79 4.72 11.67
C LEU A 39 -7.45 5.05 10.32
N HIS A 40 -7.90 4.04 9.58
CA HIS A 40 -8.65 4.24 8.33
C HIS A 40 -9.97 4.95 8.57
N LEU A 41 -10.69 4.61 9.65
CA LEU A 41 -11.95 5.26 10.00
C LEU A 41 -11.74 6.76 10.27
N VAL A 42 -10.76 7.14 11.10
CA VAL A 42 -10.46 8.55 11.39
C VAL A 42 -10.03 9.28 10.12
N ASN A 43 -9.21 8.65 9.26
CA ASN A 43 -8.81 9.23 7.98
C ASN A 43 -10.01 9.51 7.08
N ASN A 44 -10.94 8.56 7.00
CA ASN A 44 -12.17 8.69 6.23
C ASN A 44 -13.07 9.80 6.78
N GLU A 45 -13.24 9.89 8.10
CA GLU A 45 -14.03 10.97 8.70
C GLU A 45 -13.39 12.34 8.41
N PHE A 46 -12.06 12.44 8.53
CA PHE A 46 -11.36 13.68 8.28
C PHE A 46 -11.51 14.16 6.85
N SER A 47 -11.53 13.28 5.84
CA SER A 47 -11.69 13.72 4.46
C SER A 47 -13.07 14.33 4.16
N HIS A 48 -14.08 14.08 5.00
CA HIS A 48 -15.41 14.66 4.87
C HIS A 48 -15.59 15.97 5.66
N TRP A 49 -14.61 16.37 6.46
CA TRP A 49 -14.69 17.56 7.29
C TRP A 49 -14.09 18.76 6.55
N ASN A 50 -14.91 19.74 6.19
CA ASN A 50 -14.49 20.94 5.47
C ASN A 50 -13.33 21.70 6.17
N GLU A 51 -13.20 21.59 7.49
CA GLU A 51 -12.11 22.21 8.23
C GLU A 51 -10.74 21.57 7.95
N THR A 52 -10.70 20.26 7.67
CA THR A 52 -9.45 19.51 7.47
C THR A 52 -8.85 19.76 6.09
N GLU A 53 -9.64 20.17 5.11
CA GLU A 53 -9.18 20.55 3.76
C GLU A 53 -8.12 21.65 3.80
N LYS A 54 -8.15 22.49 4.84
CA LYS A 54 -7.22 23.60 5.04
C LYS A 54 -6.01 23.23 5.90
N TRP A 55 -5.97 22.02 6.43
CA TRP A 55 -4.87 21.58 7.26
C TRP A 55 -3.65 21.29 6.39
N THR A 56 -2.47 21.62 6.90
CA THR A 56 -1.23 21.13 6.30
C THR A 56 -1.13 19.62 6.51
N VAL A 57 -0.42 18.92 5.62
CA VAL A 57 -0.16 17.48 5.73
C VAL A 57 0.38 17.07 7.10
N PRO A 58 1.43 17.72 7.67
CA PRO A 58 1.87 17.42 9.04
C PRO A 58 0.76 17.52 10.09
N THR A 59 -0.11 18.54 9.99
CA THR A 59 -1.22 18.73 10.94
C THR A 59 -2.24 17.61 10.81
N LYS A 60 -2.62 17.26 9.57
CA LYS A 60 -3.56 16.17 9.28
C LYS A 60 -3.03 14.84 9.82
N LEU A 61 -1.77 14.51 9.55
CA LEU A 61 -1.12 13.29 10.04
C LEU A 61 -1.04 13.27 11.58
N ALA A 62 -0.62 14.37 12.23
CA ALA A 62 -0.53 14.43 13.68
C ALA A 62 -1.89 14.24 14.36
N MET A 63 -2.93 14.88 13.83
CA MET A 63 -4.30 14.72 14.32
C MET A 63 -4.81 13.30 14.08
N LEU A 64 -4.56 12.73 12.90
CA LEU A 64 -4.98 11.38 12.53
C LEU A 64 -4.44 10.35 13.51
N TRP A 65 -3.12 10.35 13.76
CA TRP A 65 -2.48 9.44 14.69
C TRP A 65 -2.88 9.71 16.16
N GLY A 66 -2.97 10.98 16.56
CA GLY A 66 -3.39 11.34 17.92
C GLY A 66 -4.82 10.91 18.25
N HIS A 67 -5.76 11.12 17.33
CA HIS A 67 -7.14 10.67 17.47
C HIS A 67 -7.27 9.16 17.42
N THR A 68 -6.53 8.49 16.54
CA THR A 68 -6.53 7.02 16.44
C THR A 68 -6.06 6.39 17.74
N SER A 69 -4.92 6.85 18.29
CA SER A 69 -4.40 6.35 19.56
C SER A 69 -5.39 6.55 20.71
N LYS A 70 -6.03 7.73 20.78
CA LYS A 70 -7.03 8.01 21.81
C LYS A 70 -8.27 7.12 21.67
N LEU A 71 -8.78 6.95 20.44
CA LEU A 71 -9.95 6.11 20.18
C LEU A 71 -9.66 4.64 20.44
N HIS A 72 -8.49 4.14 20.04
CA HIS A 72 -8.06 2.78 20.38
C HIS A 72 -8.12 2.55 21.90
N ASN A 73 -7.55 3.46 22.70
CA ASN A 73 -7.56 3.33 24.16
C ASN A 73 -8.96 3.44 24.80
N ILE A 74 -9.95 4.02 24.11
CA ILE A 74 -11.33 4.13 24.60
C ILE A 74 -12.17 2.93 24.16
N LEU A 75 -11.98 2.50 22.91
CA LEU A 75 -12.85 1.55 22.22
C LEU A 75 -12.40 0.11 22.38
N VAL A 76 -11.11 -0.14 22.55
CA VAL A 76 -10.58 -1.50 22.66
C VAL A 76 -10.80 -2.02 24.07
N PRO A 77 -11.67 -3.01 24.24
CA PRO A 77 -12.00 -3.55 25.55
C PRO A 77 -10.93 -4.58 25.98
N ASP A 78 -10.72 -4.68 27.30
CA ASP A 78 -9.88 -5.72 27.90
C ASP A 78 -10.72 -7.01 28.05
N ILE A 79 -10.70 -7.85 27.00
CA ILE A 79 -11.52 -9.06 26.86
C ILE A 79 -10.71 -10.22 26.28
N GLU A 80 -11.25 -11.43 26.38
CA GLU A 80 -10.64 -12.65 25.81
C GLU A 80 -10.46 -12.54 24.28
N VAL A 81 -9.40 -13.18 23.77
CA VAL A 81 -8.92 -13.11 22.38
C VAL A 81 -10.02 -13.42 21.36
N GLU A 82 -10.86 -14.43 21.59
CA GLU A 82 -11.95 -14.80 20.69
C GLU A 82 -13.01 -13.69 20.57
N SER A 83 -13.28 -13.00 21.68
CA SER A 83 -14.22 -11.88 21.69
C SER A 83 -13.60 -10.63 21.05
N LEU A 84 -12.29 -10.41 21.26
CA LEU A 84 -11.54 -9.34 20.58
C LEU A 84 -11.52 -9.55 19.06
N LYS A 85 -11.38 -10.80 18.62
CA LYS A 85 -11.44 -11.18 17.20
C LYS A 85 -12.80 -10.87 16.57
N ALA A 86 -13.90 -11.22 17.25
CA ALA A 86 -15.24 -10.89 16.79
C ALA A 86 -15.43 -9.35 16.70
N TYR A 87 -14.95 -8.62 17.70
CA TYR A 87 -14.98 -7.16 17.71
C TYR A 87 -14.18 -6.56 16.54
N ALA A 88 -12.96 -7.05 16.27
CA ALA A 88 -12.13 -6.60 15.16
C ALA A 88 -12.86 -6.78 13.81
N GLN A 89 -13.48 -7.94 13.60
CA GLN A 89 -14.25 -8.25 12.40
C GLN A 89 -15.48 -7.34 12.23
N ASP A 90 -16.23 -7.10 13.31
CA ASP A 90 -17.39 -6.21 13.28
C ASP A 90 -16.99 -4.76 13.00
N LEU A 91 -15.89 -4.30 13.60
CA LEU A 91 -15.35 -2.96 13.38
C LEU A 91 -14.84 -2.79 11.95
N GLU A 92 -14.13 -3.77 11.40
CA GLU A 92 -13.67 -3.77 10.02
C GLU A 92 -14.86 -3.71 9.06
N LYS A 93 -15.84 -4.59 9.24
CA LYS A 93 -17.08 -4.59 8.45
C LYS A 93 -17.80 -3.25 8.52
N TYR A 94 -17.85 -2.65 9.71
CA TYR A 94 -18.43 -1.32 9.91
C TYR A 94 -17.67 -0.25 9.10
N CYS A 95 -16.34 -0.25 9.19
CA CYS A 95 -15.48 0.67 8.45
C CYS A 95 -15.72 0.58 6.93
N TRP A 96 -15.74 -0.63 6.37
CA TRP A 96 -15.96 -0.84 4.94
C TRP A 96 -17.40 -0.55 4.47
N SER A 97 -18.36 -0.54 5.40
CA SER A 97 -19.75 -0.18 5.11
C SER A 97 -20.02 1.32 5.12
N ARG A 98 -19.06 2.14 5.59
CA ARG A 98 -19.19 3.60 5.56
C ARG A 98 -18.97 4.14 4.14
N GLN A 99 -19.28 5.43 4.01
CA GLN A 99 -19.02 6.20 2.80
C GLN A 99 -17.55 6.09 2.40
N LEU A 100 -17.29 6.02 1.10
CA LEU A 100 -15.95 6.06 0.54
C LEU A 100 -15.21 7.32 0.96
N ASN A 101 -13.89 7.20 1.08
CA ASN A 101 -13.02 8.32 1.40
C ASN A 101 -13.18 9.44 0.37
N ALA A 102 -13.51 10.64 0.82
CA ALA A 102 -13.60 11.81 -0.05
C ALA A 102 -12.26 12.12 -0.74
N ASP A 103 -11.11 11.65 -0.23
CA ASP A 103 -9.80 11.81 -0.88
C ASP A 103 -9.53 10.76 -1.99
N THR A 104 -10.48 9.89 -2.33
CA THR A 104 -10.29 8.77 -3.29
C THR A 104 -9.73 9.23 -4.63
N PHE A 105 -10.21 10.34 -5.20
CA PHE A 105 -9.63 10.92 -6.43
C PHE A 105 -8.84 12.20 -6.22
N ASN A 106 -8.79 12.71 -4.98
CA ASN A 106 -8.00 13.88 -4.60
C ASN A 106 -6.66 13.43 -3.99
N HIS A 107 -5.77 12.95 -4.86
CA HIS A 107 -4.44 12.48 -4.45
C HIS A 107 -3.49 13.65 -4.23
N ASP A 108 -3.40 14.14 -3.00
CA ASP A 108 -2.29 14.96 -2.51
C ASP A 108 -1.04 14.07 -2.32
N LEU A 109 -0.04 14.20 -3.19
CA LEU A 109 1.16 13.37 -3.13
C LEU A 109 1.99 13.59 -1.86
N GLU A 110 1.95 14.78 -1.24
CA GLU A 110 2.66 15.01 0.02
C GLU A 110 2.09 14.12 1.12
N PHE A 111 0.75 14.03 1.22
CA PHE A 111 0.04 13.18 2.16
C PHE A 111 0.11 11.68 1.82
N TRP A 112 -0.18 11.32 0.57
CA TRP A 112 -0.26 9.91 0.14
C TRP A 112 1.11 9.20 0.13
N ASN A 113 2.20 9.95 -0.03
CA ASN A 113 3.56 9.41 0.01
C ASN A 113 4.23 9.53 1.37
N ASP A 114 3.55 10.08 2.38
CA ASP A 114 4.09 10.12 3.73
C ASP A 114 4.11 8.73 4.38
N ILE A 115 5.21 8.40 5.06
CA ILE A 115 5.40 7.13 5.75
C ILE A 115 4.33 6.84 6.82
N LEU A 116 3.68 7.89 7.33
CA LEU A 116 2.60 7.80 8.32
C LEU A 116 1.20 7.69 7.68
N HIS A 117 1.09 7.61 6.36
CA HIS A 117 -0.19 7.43 5.70
C HIS A 117 -0.84 6.08 6.08
N PRO A 118 -2.15 6.00 6.37
CA PRO A 118 -2.81 4.77 6.84
C PRO A 118 -2.58 3.55 5.96
N ASN A 119 -2.54 3.73 4.64
CA ASN A 119 -2.36 2.63 3.69
C ASN A 119 -0.92 2.10 3.61
N ARG A 120 0.04 2.74 4.29
CA ARG A 120 1.45 2.30 4.32
C ARG A 120 1.81 1.51 5.56
N LEU A 121 0.93 1.51 6.57
CA LEU A 121 1.26 0.86 7.82
C LEU A 121 1.04 -0.64 7.75
N THR A 122 2.11 -1.40 7.95
CA THR A 122 2.05 -2.86 8.16
C THR A 122 2.38 -3.21 9.60
N ARG A 123 1.91 -4.37 10.07
CA ARG A 123 2.19 -4.82 11.45
C ARG A 123 3.68 -5.01 11.67
N GLU A 124 4.34 -5.61 10.68
CA GLU A 124 5.76 -5.92 10.70
C GLU A 124 6.58 -4.65 10.88
N GLU A 125 6.31 -3.62 10.08
CA GLU A 125 6.98 -2.33 10.20
C GLU A 125 6.62 -1.63 11.51
N PHE A 126 5.35 -1.68 11.93
CA PHE A 126 4.90 -1.07 13.17
C PHE A 126 5.66 -1.63 14.39
N VAL A 127 5.72 -2.96 14.50
CA VAL A 127 6.37 -3.65 15.63
C VAL A 127 7.88 -3.50 15.55
N VAL A 128 8.51 -3.78 14.41
CA VAL A 128 9.97 -3.74 14.27
C VAL A 128 10.51 -2.33 14.52
N ASN A 129 9.95 -1.32 13.84
CA ASN A 129 10.44 0.05 13.96
C ASN A 129 10.02 0.68 15.30
N GLY A 130 8.83 0.36 15.81
CA GLY A 130 8.37 0.83 17.12
C GLY A 130 9.25 0.32 18.25
N LEU A 131 9.57 -0.98 18.25
CA LEU A 131 10.50 -1.56 19.22
C LEU A 131 11.91 -0.98 19.07
N ALA A 132 12.42 -0.82 17.84
CA ALA A 132 13.72 -0.21 17.61
C ALA A 132 13.79 1.22 18.14
N ALA A 133 12.74 2.01 17.93
CA ALA A 133 12.66 3.40 18.40
C ALA A 133 12.66 3.51 19.93
N ILE A 134 11.88 2.69 20.64
CA ILE A 134 11.85 2.76 22.12
C ILE A 134 13.10 2.18 22.78
N THR A 135 13.87 1.36 22.05
CA THR A 135 15.09 0.71 22.54
C THR A 135 16.39 1.36 22.07
N VAL A 136 16.33 2.44 21.28
CA VAL A 136 17.50 3.06 20.63
C VAL A 136 18.63 3.42 21.61
N ASP A 137 18.26 3.91 22.81
CA ASP A 137 19.20 4.35 23.85
C ASP A 137 19.56 3.23 24.86
N LYS A 138 19.16 1.99 24.60
CA LYS A 138 19.38 0.86 25.53
C LYS A 138 20.67 0.11 25.20
N PRO A 139 21.42 -0.35 26.22
CA PRO A 139 22.58 -1.22 26.02
C PRO A 139 22.17 -2.53 25.33
N VAL A 140 22.99 -3.04 24.42
CA VAL A 140 22.73 -4.28 23.68
C VAL A 140 22.60 -5.48 24.63
N GLU A 141 23.41 -5.51 25.67
CA GLU A 141 23.42 -6.56 26.69
C GLU A 141 22.06 -6.66 27.42
N LEU A 142 21.37 -5.52 27.59
CA LEU A 142 20.03 -5.51 28.16
C LEU A 142 19.01 -6.08 27.18
N LEU A 143 19.12 -5.75 25.89
CA LEU A 143 18.22 -6.25 24.85
C LEU A 143 18.37 -7.76 24.65
N GLU A 144 19.62 -8.26 24.73
CA GLU A 144 19.93 -9.69 24.75
C GLU A 144 19.36 -10.38 26.00
N CYS A 145 19.55 -9.79 27.19
CA CYS A 145 19.00 -10.33 28.44
C CYS A 145 17.46 -10.45 28.42
N LEU A 146 16.78 -9.56 27.69
CA LEU A 146 15.33 -9.58 27.49
C LEU A 146 14.89 -10.51 26.34
N GLY A 147 15.82 -11.11 25.60
CA GLY A 147 15.51 -11.91 24.40
C GLY A 147 14.90 -11.10 23.26
N MET A 148 15.03 -9.76 23.27
CA MET A 148 14.38 -8.89 22.29
C MET A 148 14.96 -9.07 20.88
N ILE A 149 16.28 -9.24 20.78
CA ILE A 149 16.96 -9.37 19.48
C ILE A 149 16.47 -10.62 18.75
N ASP A 150 16.58 -11.80 19.38
CA ASP A 150 16.19 -13.07 18.76
C ASP A 150 14.72 -13.07 18.38
N LYS A 151 13.87 -12.49 19.22
CA LYS A 151 12.43 -12.49 19.00
C LYS A 151 11.98 -11.54 17.90
N VAL A 152 12.52 -10.33 17.86
CA VAL A 152 12.23 -9.38 16.77
C VAL A 152 12.81 -9.88 15.45
N ALA A 153 14.01 -10.45 15.46
CA ALA A 153 14.58 -11.09 14.27
C ALA A 153 13.70 -12.25 13.78
N THR A 154 13.23 -13.13 14.69
CA THR A 154 12.31 -14.23 14.35
C THR A 154 10.98 -13.71 13.80
N PHE A 155 10.44 -12.64 14.39
CA PHE A 155 9.20 -12.01 13.94
C PHE A 155 9.32 -11.38 12.54
N ALA A 156 10.50 -10.82 12.23
CA ALA A 156 10.81 -10.16 10.97
C ALA A 156 11.09 -11.12 9.80
N VAL A 157 11.15 -12.43 10.07
CA VAL A 157 11.38 -13.45 9.03
C VAL A 157 10.16 -14.36 8.83
N ARG A 158 10.15 -15.04 7.69
CA ARG A 158 9.19 -16.07 7.31
C ARG A 158 9.96 -17.32 6.91
N VAL A 159 9.39 -18.48 7.22
CA VAL A 159 9.97 -19.77 6.81
C VAL A 159 9.41 -20.14 5.45
N LYS A 160 10.28 -20.19 4.43
CA LYS A 160 9.94 -20.66 3.09
C LYS A 160 10.95 -21.72 2.69
N GLU A 161 10.47 -22.93 2.40
CA GLU A 161 11.33 -24.06 1.98
C GLU A 161 12.52 -24.29 2.94
N GLU A 162 12.25 -24.26 4.26
CA GLU A 162 13.25 -24.40 5.33
C GLU A 162 14.31 -23.27 5.40
N GLN A 163 14.15 -22.19 4.61
CA GLN A 163 14.97 -20.99 4.68
C GLN A 163 14.23 -19.85 5.37
N TYR A 164 14.96 -19.08 6.19
CA TYR A 164 14.48 -17.84 6.77
C TYR A 164 14.67 -16.71 5.76
N VAL A 165 13.57 -16.18 5.25
CA VAL A 165 13.55 -15.00 4.39
C VAL A 165 12.91 -13.84 5.13
N PRO A 166 13.34 -12.58 4.92
CA PRO A 166 12.65 -11.44 5.53
C PRO A 166 11.18 -11.41 5.10
N ASP A 167 10.29 -10.95 5.98
CA ASP A 167 8.92 -10.66 5.58
C ASP A 167 8.93 -9.60 4.47
N PHE A 168 8.20 -9.84 3.39
CA PHE A 168 8.18 -8.96 2.23
C PHE A 168 7.68 -7.54 2.55
N ARG A 169 6.87 -7.38 3.61
CA ARG A 169 6.39 -6.07 4.07
C ARG A 169 7.52 -5.21 4.64
N LEU A 170 8.63 -5.83 5.06
CA LEU A 170 9.83 -5.13 5.50
C LEU A 170 10.78 -4.80 4.34
N LEU A 171 10.49 -5.24 3.11
CA LEU A 171 11.37 -5.01 1.96
C LEU A 171 11.07 -3.71 1.21
N GLN A 172 9.97 -3.03 1.54
CA GLN A 172 9.72 -1.68 1.03
C GLN A 172 10.77 -0.73 1.61
N ASP A 173 11.40 0.10 0.77
CA ASP A 173 12.41 1.03 1.25
C ASP A 173 11.76 2.28 1.89
N PRO A 174 11.90 2.48 3.21
CA PRO A 174 11.26 3.58 3.90
C PRO A 174 11.79 4.96 3.47
N ILE A 175 13.02 5.06 2.93
CA ILE A 175 13.61 6.37 2.59
C ILE A 175 12.93 7.04 1.39
N LEU A 176 12.22 6.25 0.57
CA LEU A 176 11.47 6.71 -0.60
C LEU A 176 10.19 7.46 -0.20
N ALA A 177 9.71 7.27 1.02
CA ALA A 177 8.55 7.97 1.54
C ALA A 177 8.90 9.37 2.05
N ASN A 178 7.92 10.27 1.98
CA ASN A 178 7.95 11.54 2.68
C ASN A 178 7.89 11.29 4.20
N ASP A 179 8.36 12.26 4.96
CA ASP A 179 8.29 12.21 6.42
C ASP A 179 8.10 13.62 7.00
N CYS A 180 6.86 14.05 6.96
CA CYS A 180 6.42 15.35 7.41
C CYS A 180 6.57 15.54 8.92
N LEU A 181 6.68 14.46 9.70
CA LEU A 181 6.69 14.49 11.16
C LEU A 181 8.00 14.00 11.80
N GLY A 182 9.01 13.63 11.02
CA GLY A 182 10.25 13.06 11.57
C GLY A 182 10.02 11.71 12.24
N SER A 183 9.17 10.88 11.63
CA SER A 183 8.73 9.58 12.10
C SER A 183 9.87 8.58 12.17
N PHE A 184 9.87 7.78 13.23
CA PHE A 184 10.81 6.67 13.38
C PHE A 184 10.57 5.55 12.34
N PHE A 185 9.43 5.54 11.63
CA PHE A 185 9.19 4.59 10.54
C PHE A 185 10.06 4.83 9.32
N ARG A 186 10.62 6.04 9.14
CA ARG A 186 11.50 6.34 8.01
C ARG A 186 12.97 5.93 8.22
N ILE A 187 13.32 5.46 9.41
CA ILE A 187 14.71 5.15 9.77
C ILE A 187 15.22 3.98 8.91
N ASP A 188 16.44 4.11 8.37
CA ASP A 188 17.11 3.00 7.68
C ASP A 188 17.25 1.82 8.64
N ARG A 189 16.72 0.66 8.23
CA ARG A 189 16.68 -0.55 9.05
C ARG A 189 18.08 -1.08 9.38
N GLN A 190 19.13 -0.63 8.67
CA GLN A 190 20.53 -0.86 9.04
C GLN A 190 20.84 -0.35 10.46
N GLN A 191 20.14 0.68 10.93
CA GLN A 191 20.34 1.27 12.27
C GLN A 191 19.65 0.46 13.38
N SER A 192 18.77 -0.49 13.02
CA SER A 192 18.05 -1.30 14.00
C SER A 192 18.95 -2.38 14.59
N ARG A 193 19.26 -2.23 15.89
CA ARG A 193 20.01 -3.23 16.66
C ARG A 193 19.21 -4.51 16.93
N LEU A 194 17.88 -4.47 16.76
CA LEU A 194 16.98 -5.59 17.06
C LEU A 194 16.89 -6.63 15.95
N LEU A 195 17.31 -6.30 14.73
CA LEU A 195 17.25 -7.21 13.59
C LEU A 195 18.48 -8.13 13.50
N GLY A 196 19.54 -7.85 14.27
CA GLY A 196 20.84 -8.49 14.08
C GLY A 196 21.57 -8.00 12.82
N ILE A 197 22.85 -8.34 12.68
CA ILE A 197 23.73 -7.76 11.65
C ILE A 197 23.30 -8.18 10.24
N GLU A 198 23.01 -9.45 10.00
CA GLU A 198 22.72 -9.97 8.67
C GLU A 198 21.40 -9.42 8.11
N LEU A 199 20.32 -9.48 8.90
CA LEU A 199 19.01 -9.00 8.48
C LEU A 199 18.97 -7.48 8.35
N SER A 200 19.62 -6.73 9.26
CA SER A 200 19.71 -5.27 9.14
C SER A 200 20.48 -4.82 7.90
N GLN A 201 21.53 -5.55 7.49
CA GLN A 201 22.26 -5.29 6.23
C GLN A 201 21.41 -5.62 5.00
N TYR A 202 20.67 -6.73 5.03
CA TYR A 202 19.78 -7.10 3.93
C TYR A 202 18.62 -6.10 3.76
N LEU A 203 18.09 -5.60 4.86
CA LEU A 203 17.00 -4.61 4.86
C LEU A 203 17.47 -3.16 4.78
N ALA A 204 18.78 -2.93 4.65
CA ALA A 204 19.35 -1.59 4.52
C ALA A 204 18.92 -0.95 3.21
N SER A 205 18.59 0.35 3.24
CA SER A 205 18.15 1.07 2.05
C SER A 205 19.17 1.02 0.90
N SER A 206 20.48 1.01 1.20
CA SER A 206 21.52 0.82 0.18
C SER A 206 21.44 -0.54 -0.53
N HIS A 207 21.08 -1.60 0.19
CA HIS A 207 20.91 -2.93 -0.38
C HIS A 207 19.63 -3.03 -1.19
N LEU A 208 18.52 -2.48 -0.68
CA LEU A 208 17.23 -2.42 -1.39
C LEU A 208 17.34 -1.61 -2.69
N LYS A 209 18.11 -0.51 -2.68
CA LYS A 209 18.47 0.21 -3.90
C LYS A 209 19.24 -0.67 -4.88
N THR A 210 20.22 -1.44 -4.42
CA THR A 210 21.00 -2.36 -5.28
C THR A 210 20.10 -3.44 -5.91
N ILE A 211 19.12 -3.97 -5.17
CA ILE A 211 18.11 -4.89 -5.70
C ILE A 211 17.29 -4.21 -6.81
N THR A 212 16.88 -2.97 -6.58
CA THR A 212 16.12 -2.16 -7.57
C THR A 212 16.95 -1.90 -8.84
N GLU A 213 18.22 -1.54 -8.69
CA GLU A 213 19.16 -1.34 -9.81
C GLU A 213 19.30 -2.59 -10.66
N ASN A 214 19.49 -3.75 -10.01
CA ASN A 214 19.63 -5.04 -10.70
C ASN A 214 18.33 -5.44 -11.41
N ALA A 215 17.17 -5.18 -10.80
CA ALA A 215 15.88 -5.43 -11.41
C ALA A 215 15.68 -4.57 -12.68
N ILE A 216 16.03 -3.28 -12.62
CA ILE A 216 15.97 -2.39 -13.79
C ILE A 216 16.92 -2.86 -14.88
N ALA A 217 18.19 -3.14 -14.56
CA ALA A 217 19.16 -3.62 -15.54
C ALA A 217 18.69 -4.92 -16.22
N THR A 218 18.10 -5.84 -15.46
CA THR A 218 17.53 -7.07 -16.00
C THR A 218 16.36 -6.79 -16.95
N LEU A 219 15.51 -5.81 -16.63
CA LEU A 219 14.35 -5.43 -17.45
C LEU A 219 14.74 -4.65 -18.71
N GLU A 220 15.85 -3.91 -18.69
CA GLU A 220 16.43 -3.29 -19.89
C GLU A 220 16.83 -4.35 -20.93
N GLU A 221 17.33 -5.50 -20.48
CA GLU A 221 17.73 -6.61 -21.35
C GLU A 221 16.57 -7.58 -21.66
N ASN A 222 15.70 -7.84 -20.68
CA ASN A 222 14.64 -8.84 -20.75
C ASN A 222 13.41 -8.43 -19.92
N GLN A 223 12.44 -7.79 -20.58
CA GLN A 223 11.17 -7.40 -19.95
C GLN A 223 10.28 -8.59 -19.52
N LEU A 224 10.60 -9.83 -19.92
CA LEU A 224 9.85 -11.02 -19.52
C LEU A 224 10.22 -11.54 -18.10
N SER A 225 11.12 -10.84 -17.40
CA SER A 225 11.58 -11.22 -16.06
C SER A 225 10.53 -10.93 -14.98
N LYS A 226 9.64 -11.90 -14.70
CA LYS A 226 8.59 -11.80 -13.66
C LYS A 226 9.15 -11.42 -12.28
N SER A 227 10.30 -11.98 -11.91
CA SER A 227 10.94 -11.67 -10.63
C SER A 227 11.42 -10.22 -10.53
N SER A 228 11.89 -9.62 -11.63
CA SER A 228 12.36 -8.24 -11.63
C SER A 228 11.21 -7.26 -11.44
N TRP A 229 10.07 -7.50 -12.10
CA TRP A 229 8.85 -6.72 -11.85
C TRP A 229 8.36 -6.87 -10.41
N ALA A 230 8.34 -8.09 -9.87
CA ALA A 230 7.96 -8.34 -8.48
C ALA A 230 8.88 -7.63 -7.49
N TRP A 231 10.19 -7.56 -7.76
CA TRP A 231 11.14 -6.82 -6.92
C TRP A 231 10.89 -5.31 -6.92
N LEU A 232 10.54 -4.72 -8.07
CA LEU A 232 10.18 -3.31 -8.14
C LEU A 232 8.93 -3.00 -7.30
N ILE A 233 7.91 -3.87 -7.35
CA ILE A 233 6.70 -3.72 -6.51
C ILE A 233 7.05 -3.89 -5.04
N THR A 234 7.89 -4.87 -4.71
CA THR A 234 8.25 -5.18 -3.33
C THR A 234 9.04 -4.06 -2.66
N VAL A 235 10.00 -3.46 -3.38
CA VAL A 235 10.91 -2.44 -2.82
C VAL A 235 10.34 -1.03 -2.93
N VAL A 236 9.80 -0.67 -4.09
CA VAL A 236 9.34 0.69 -4.41
C VAL A 236 7.83 0.82 -4.23
N ASN A 237 7.09 -0.21 -4.65
CA ASN A 237 5.63 -0.21 -4.68
C ASN A 237 5.08 1.03 -5.42
N ASN A 238 4.30 1.85 -4.73
CA ASN A 238 3.67 3.06 -5.23
C ASN A 238 4.38 4.35 -4.81
N LEU A 239 5.57 4.28 -4.20
CA LEU A 239 6.41 5.44 -3.90
C LEU A 239 7.19 5.87 -5.14
N PRO A 240 7.66 7.12 -5.23
CA PRO A 240 8.59 7.51 -6.28
C PRO A 240 9.85 6.65 -6.21
N ILE A 241 10.28 6.12 -7.36
CA ILE A 241 11.57 5.44 -7.46
C ILE A 241 12.75 6.40 -7.21
N TYR A 242 13.91 5.85 -6.85
CA TYR A 242 15.18 6.59 -6.76
C TYR A 242 15.42 7.47 -7.99
N ASP A 243 15.79 8.74 -7.76
CA ASP A 243 15.91 9.74 -8.81
C ASP A 243 16.86 9.34 -9.94
N ASP A 244 17.98 8.69 -9.61
CA ASP A 244 18.98 8.24 -10.57
C ASP A 244 18.55 7.03 -11.42
N LEU A 245 17.44 6.37 -11.06
CA LEU A 245 16.87 5.24 -11.80
C LEU A 245 15.60 5.61 -12.59
N ARG A 246 15.09 6.82 -12.40
CA ARG A 246 13.82 7.29 -12.98
C ARG A 246 13.80 7.20 -14.50
N GLU A 247 14.83 7.74 -15.16
CA GLU A 247 14.93 7.75 -16.63
C GLU A 247 15.00 6.34 -17.22
N LYS A 248 15.72 5.43 -16.57
CA LYS A 248 15.82 4.03 -17.01
C LYS A 248 14.47 3.32 -16.92
N LEU A 249 13.78 3.49 -15.79
CA LEU A 249 12.45 2.91 -15.62
C LEU A 249 11.45 3.50 -16.63
N GLN A 250 11.52 4.81 -16.88
CA GLN A 250 10.71 5.47 -17.88
C GLN A 250 10.90 4.82 -19.27
N HIS A 251 12.14 4.58 -19.68
CA HIS A 251 12.44 3.93 -20.96
C HIS A 251 11.91 2.49 -21.06
N ILE A 252 11.98 1.72 -19.96
CA ILE A 252 11.37 0.38 -19.90
C ILE A 252 9.85 0.49 -20.10
N ILE A 253 9.19 1.43 -19.41
CA ILE A 253 7.74 1.63 -19.49
C ILE A 253 7.31 2.03 -20.90
N GLU A 254 8.04 2.95 -21.54
CA GLU A 254 7.79 3.38 -22.93
C GLU A 254 7.81 2.20 -23.91
N SER A 255 8.77 1.30 -23.72
CA SER A 255 9.04 0.16 -24.60
C SER A 255 8.23 -1.11 -24.29
N LEU A 256 7.31 -1.08 -23.33
CA LEU A 256 6.52 -2.26 -22.92
C LEU A 256 5.79 -2.93 -24.11
N ASP A 257 6.12 -4.18 -24.40
CA ASP A 257 5.36 -4.99 -25.36
C ASP A 257 4.25 -5.77 -24.64
N VAL A 258 3.07 -5.17 -24.58
CA VAL A 258 1.88 -5.75 -23.92
C VAL A 258 1.52 -7.13 -24.49
N SER A 259 1.65 -7.31 -25.81
CA SER A 259 1.29 -8.57 -26.45
C SER A 259 2.27 -9.68 -26.08
N SER A 260 3.57 -9.37 -26.05
CA SER A 260 4.62 -10.31 -25.66
C SER A 260 4.50 -10.74 -24.19
N LEU A 261 4.27 -9.78 -23.30
CA LEU A 261 4.08 -10.03 -21.87
C LEU A 261 2.84 -10.92 -21.64
N PHE A 262 1.69 -10.54 -22.21
CA PHE A 262 0.44 -11.27 -22.06
C PHE A 262 0.52 -12.71 -22.61
N ALA A 263 1.17 -12.90 -23.76
CA ALA A 263 1.35 -14.22 -24.37
C ALA A 263 2.25 -15.14 -23.54
N THR A 264 3.14 -14.57 -22.72
CA THR A 264 4.03 -15.32 -21.84
C THR A 264 3.32 -15.74 -20.55
N ASP A 265 2.73 -14.77 -19.84
CA ASP A 265 2.02 -14.98 -18.58
C ASP A 265 1.12 -13.77 -18.28
N ILE A 266 -0.15 -13.99 -17.94
CA ILE A 266 -1.09 -12.93 -17.58
C ILE A 266 -0.66 -12.20 -16.30
N ASP A 267 -0.05 -12.90 -15.34
CA ASP A 267 0.44 -12.26 -14.12
C ASP A 267 1.60 -11.32 -14.43
N LEU A 268 2.46 -11.68 -15.38
CA LEU A 268 3.62 -10.89 -15.77
C LEU A 268 3.20 -9.53 -16.33
N VAL A 269 2.17 -9.50 -17.19
CA VAL A 269 1.66 -8.23 -17.71
C VAL A 269 1.03 -7.40 -16.59
N PHE A 270 0.31 -8.01 -15.64
CA PHE A 270 -0.25 -7.27 -14.50
C PHE A 270 0.84 -6.67 -13.61
N LEU A 271 1.92 -7.40 -13.31
CA LEU A 271 3.05 -6.85 -12.55
C LEU A 271 3.71 -5.67 -13.29
N ALA A 272 3.90 -5.78 -14.60
CA ALA A 272 4.47 -4.70 -15.41
C ALA A 272 3.59 -3.44 -15.40
N PHE A 273 2.27 -3.60 -15.55
CA PHE A 273 1.34 -2.48 -15.48
C PHE A 273 1.14 -1.94 -14.07
N GLU A 274 1.26 -2.77 -13.03
CA GLU A 274 1.24 -2.30 -11.65
C GLU A 274 2.40 -1.32 -11.39
N VAL A 275 3.62 -1.67 -11.82
CA VAL A 275 4.76 -0.75 -11.75
C VAL A 275 4.52 0.48 -12.62
N ALA A 276 4.16 0.30 -13.89
CA ALA A 276 4.00 1.43 -14.82
C ALA A 276 2.94 2.44 -14.36
N SER A 277 1.75 1.95 -13.97
CA SER A 277 0.64 2.80 -13.51
C SER A 277 0.91 3.46 -12.16
N SER A 278 1.75 2.86 -11.31
CA SER A 278 2.11 3.47 -10.02
C SER A 278 3.20 4.52 -10.14
N GLN A 279 4.05 4.45 -11.17
CA GLN A 279 5.20 5.34 -11.33
C GLN A 279 4.91 6.54 -12.24
N ILE A 280 3.96 6.41 -13.17
CA ILE A 280 3.67 7.46 -14.17
C ILE A 280 3.34 8.82 -13.54
N VAL A 281 2.68 8.82 -12.39
CA VAL A 281 2.30 10.03 -11.65
C VAL A 281 3.51 10.86 -11.21
N TYR A 282 4.67 10.22 -11.03
CA TYR A 282 5.93 10.87 -10.63
C TYR A 282 6.80 11.30 -11.81
N MET A 283 6.47 10.89 -13.03
CA MET A 283 7.27 11.17 -14.22
C MET A 283 6.92 12.53 -14.84
N GLY A 284 5.67 12.98 -14.70
CA GLY A 284 5.23 14.27 -15.26
C GLY A 284 5.20 14.32 -16.79
N ASP A 285 5.23 13.16 -17.45
CA ASP A 285 5.23 13.04 -18.92
C ASP A 285 3.81 12.69 -19.43
N GLU A 286 3.10 13.70 -19.93
CA GLU A 286 1.76 13.52 -20.49
C GLU A 286 1.74 12.65 -21.76
N GLN A 287 2.84 12.59 -22.52
CA GLN A 287 2.92 11.74 -23.72
C GLN A 287 3.03 10.28 -23.31
N LEU A 288 3.90 9.98 -22.36
CA LEU A 288 4.03 8.64 -21.81
C LEU A 288 2.73 8.15 -21.16
N GLU A 289 2.04 9.04 -20.44
CA GLU A 289 0.75 8.70 -19.85
C GLU A 289 -0.29 8.35 -20.92
N SER A 290 -0.40 9.16 -21.98
CA SER A 290 -1.31 8.86 -23.10
C SER A 290 -0.92 7.55 -23.80
N HIS A 291 0.37 7.25 -23.94
CA HIS A 291 0.86 6.00 -24.50
C HIS A 291 0.49 4.81 -23.61
N LEU A 292 0.59 4.95 -22.28
CA LEU A 292 0.13 3.94 -21.34
C LEU A 292 -1.39 3.76 -21.35
N GLU A 293 -2.19 4.81 -21.53
CA GLU A 293 -3.66 4.68 -21.72
C GLU A 293 -3.96 3.73 -22.89
N ASP A 294 -3.27 3.92 -24.02
CA ASP A 294 -3.48 3.11 -25.21
C ASP A 294 -3.00 1.66 -25.02
N LYS A 295 -1.89 1.45 -24.28
CA LYS A 295 -1.44 0.12 -23.86
C LYS A 295 -2.44 -0.58 -22.92
N VAL A 296 -3.08 0.14 -22.00
CA VAL A 296 -4.15 -0.41 -21.14
C VAL A 296 -5.37 -0.84 -21.97
N VAL A 297 -5.75 -0.06 -22.99
CA VAL A 297 -6.83 -0.45 -23.92
C VAL A 297 -6.43 -1.69 -24.72
N CYS A 298 -5.17 -1.81 -25.13
CA CYS A 298 -4.64 -3.03 -25.76
C CYS A 298 -4.74 -4.23 -24.81
N LEU A 299 -4.36 -4.09 -23.54
CA LEU A 299 -4.52 -5.15 -22.54
C LEU A 299 -6.00 -5.55 -22.37
N ALA A 300 -6.91 -4.57 -22.31
CA ALA A 300 -8.36 -4.84 -22.24
C ALA A 300 -8.85 -5.67 -23.44
N HIS A 301 -8.34 -5.38 -24.64
CA HIS A 301 -8.66 -6.15 -25.84
C HIS A 301 -8.17 -7.60 -25.73
N LEU A 302 -6.93 -7.82 -25.26
CA LEU A 302 -6.37 -9.16 -25.06
C LEU A 302 -7.16 -9.95 -24.00
N LEU A 303 -7.51 -9.31 -22.89
CA LEU A 303 -8.38 -9.89 -21.86
C LEU A 303 -9.76 -10.26 -22.40
N ALA A 304 -10.37 -9.41 -23.23
CA ALA A 304 -11.64 -9.70 -23.87
C ALA A 304 -11.58 -10.90 -24.84
N LEU A 305 -10.44 -11.10 -25.50
CA LEU A 305 -10.20 -12.29 -26.33
C LEU A 305 -10.05 -13.54 -25.45
N GLN A 306 -9.24 -13.46 -24.40
CA GLN A 306 -9.04 -14.55 -23.44
C GLN A 306 -10.36 -14.98 -22.80
N GLU A 307 -11.22 -14.02 -22.41
CA GLU A 307 -12.52 -14.30 -21.78
C GLU A 307 -13.49 -15.07 -22.70
N LYS A 308 -13.32 -14.96 -24.03
CA LYS A 308 -14.11 -15.76 -24.97
C LYS A 308 -13.72 -17.24 -24.93
N GLU A 309 -12.46 -17.52 -24.64
CA GLU A 309 -11.91 -18.89 -24.58
C GLU A 309 -12.08 -19.49 -23.18
N THR A 310 -11.72 -18.73 -22.15
CA THR A 310 -11.75 -19.14 -20.75
C THR A 310 -12.28 -18.00 -19.90
N LYS A 311 -13.27 -18.27 -19.03
CA LYS A 311 -13.79 -17.27 -18.11
C LYS A 311 -12.65 -16.71 -17.25
N LEU A 312 -12.44 -15.38 -17.32
CA LEU A 312 -11.50 -14.70 -16.44
C LEU A 312 -11.98 -14.79 -14.99
N ASP A 313 -11.04 -15.02 -14.08
CA ASP A 313 -11.31 -14.97 -12.66
C ASP A 313 -11.53 -13.52 -12.19
N LYS A 314 -12.10 -13.38 -11.00
CA LYS A 314 -12.42 -12.07 -10.41
C LYS A 314 -11.17 -11.26 -10.06
N GLN A 315 -10.07 -11.91 -9.71
CA GLN A 315 -8.83 -11.24 -9.33
C GLN A 315 -8.20 -10.53 -10.54
N SER A 316 -8.17 -11.19 -11.71
CA SER A 316 -7.71 -10.60 -12.96
C SER A 316 -8.50 -9.34 -13.35
N VAL A 317 -9.83 -9.37 -13.18
CA VAL A 317 -10.69 -8.18 -13.42
C VAL A 317 -10.36 -7.06 -12.44
N ASN A 318 -10.19 -7.38 -11.15
CA ASN A 318 -9.87 -6.39 -10.13
C ASN A 318 -8.50 -5.73 -10.37
N GLN A 319 -7.48 -6.53 -10.71
CA GLN A 319 -6.14 -6.02 -11.05
C GLN A 319 -6.18 -5.10 -12.27
N PHE A 320 -6.95 -5.45 -13.30
CA PHE A 320 -7.16 -4.58 -14.46
C PHE A 320 -7.81 -3.24 -14.07
N LEU A 321 -8.87 -3.27 -13.25
CA LEU A 321 -9.55 -2.06 -12.79
C LEU A 321 -8.63 -1.18 -11.92
N GLU A 322 -7.81 -1.80 -11.07
CA GLU A 322 -6.81 -1.10 -10.27
C GLU A 322 -5.79 -0.36 -11.15
N ILE A 323 -5.29 -0.99 -12.22
CA ILE A 323 -4.41 -0.34 -13.20
C ILE A 323 -5.11 0.85 -13.85
N VAL A 324 -6.37 0.70 -14.27
CA VAL A 324 -7.17 1.77 -14.87
C VAL A 324 -7.32 2.95 -13.91
N PHE A 325 -7.62 2.68 -12.64
CA PHE A 325 -7.78 3.73 -11.64
C PHE A 325 -6.44 4.41 -11.32
N ARG A 326 -5.37 3.65 -11.05
CA ARG A 326 -4.04 4.22 -10.76
C ARG A 326 -3.53 5.10 -11.90
N LEU A 327 -3.63 4.64 -13.14
CA LEU A 327 -3.20 5.40 -14.32
C LEU A 327 -3.98 6.70 -14.51
N ALA A 328 -5.26 6.72 -14.14
CA ALA A 328 -6.11 7.88 -14.35
C ALA A 328 -5.92 9.00 -13.32
N ILE A 329 -5.14 8.77 -12.26
CA ILE A 329 -4.95 9.72 -11.16
C ILE A 329 -4.23 10.97 -11.66
N LYS A 330 -4.85 12.11 -11.38
CA LYS A 330 -4.30 13.46 -11.56
C LYS A 330 -4.16 14.09 -10.18
N PRO A 331 -2.93 14.16 -9.64
CA PRO A 331 -2.68 14.74 -8.34
C PRO A 331 -3.35 16.09 -8.17
N GLU A 332 -3.97 16.30 -7.01
CA GLU A 332 -4.64 17.55 -6.62
C GLU A 332 -5.72 18.04 -7.62
N ASN A 333 -6.20 17.17 -8.52
CA ASN A 333 -7.20 17.52 -9.52
C ASN A 333 -8.29 16.44 -9.63
N PRO A 334 -9.18 16.34 -8.63
CA PRO A 334 -10.23 15.32 -8.57
C PRO A 334 -11.14 15.31 -9.81
N ASN A 335 -11.41 16.48 -10.39
CA ASN A 335 -12.24 16.59 -11.59
C ASN A 335 -11.53 15.98 -12.82
N LYS A 336 -10.25 16.32 -13.04
CA LYS A 336 -9.46 15.74 -14.14
C LYS A 336 -9.28 14.24 -13.94
N THR A 337 -9.04 13.77 -12.71
CA THR A 337 -9.01 12.32 -12.37
C THR A 337 -10.31 11.64 -12.78
N SER A 338 -11.46 12.17 -12.33
CA SER A 338 -12.79 11.64 -12.65
C SER A 338 -13.04 11.56 -14.16
N LEU A 339 -12.69 12.63 -14.89
CA LEU A 339 -12.81 12.68 -16.36
C LEU A 339 -11.92 11.65 -17.05
N THR A 340 -10.67 11.49 -16.61
CA THR A 340 -9.74 10.50 -17.15
C THR A 340 -10.23 9.08 -16.90
N ILE A 341 -10.70 8.77 -15.68
CA ILE A 341 -11.33 7.48 -15.36
C ILE A 341 -12.50 7.23 -16.30
N GLY A 342 -13.39 8.21 -16.46
CA GLY A 342 -14.55 8.10 -17.33
C GLY A 342 -14.19 7.79 -18.78
N LYS A 343 -13.24 8.55 -19.33
CA LYS A 343 -12.72 8.37 -20.69
C LYS A 343 -12.07 7.00 -20.87
N LEU A 344 -11.21 6.58 -19.94
CA LEU A 344 -10.47 5.32 -20.04
C LEU A 344 -11.40 4.12 -19.91
N LEU A 345 -12.34 4.13 -18.95
CA LEU A 345 -13.35 3.08 -18.81
C LEU A 345 -14.25 2.97 -20.04
N LYS A 346 -14.64 4.09 -20.68
CA LYS A 346 -15.41 4.03 -21.93
C LYS A 346 -14.60 3.42 -23.08
N LYS A 347 -13.31 3.77 -23.22
CA LYS A 347 -12.43 3.15 -24.22
C LYS A 347 -12.31 1.64 -23.99
N THR A 348 -12.10 1.21 -22.75
CA THR A 348 -11.92 -0.21 -22.41
C THR A 348 -13.22 -0.99 -22.56
N LEU A 349 -14.37 -0.44 -22.16
CA LEU A 349 -15.69 -1.06 -22.38
C LEU A 349 -16.04 -1.17 -23.88
N GLY A 350 -15.51 -0.28 -24.72
CA GLY A 350 -15.66 -0.37 -26.17
C GLY A 350 -15.01 -1.62 -26.77
N VAL A 351 -13.90 -2.09 -26.19
CA VAL A 351 -13.19 -3.32 -26.64
C VAL A 351 -13.53 -4.54 -25.80
N TRP A 352 -13.95 -4.35 -24.55
CA TRP A 352 -14.32 -5.38 -23.59
C TRP A 352 -15.72 -5.14 -22.98
N PRO A 353 -16.81 -5.30 -23.74
CA PRO A 353 -18.17 -5.00 -23.24
C PRO A 353 -18.59 -5.86 -22.04
N ARG A 354 -18.10 -7.10 -21.96
CA ARG A 354 -18.40 -8.03 -20.85
C ARG A 354 -17.92 -7.55 -19.49
N LEU A 355 -16.95 -6.63 -19.45
CA LEU A 355 -16.53 -5.96 -18.21
C LEU A 355 -17.71 -5.29 -17.50
N ALA A 356 -18.74 -4.86 -18.22
CA ALA A 356 -19.96 -4.29 -17.63
C ALA A 356 -20.76 -5.27 -16.77
N ASN A 357 -20.58 -6.58 -17.00
CA ASN A 357 -21.27 -7.65 -16.26
C ASN A 357 -20.50 -8.10 -15.00
N THR A 358 -19.39 -7.43 -14.69
CA THR A 358 -18.62 -7.63 -13.47
C THR A 358 -19.09 -6.69 -12.35
N ASP A 359 -18.34 -6.62 -11.26
CA ASP A 359 -18.62 -5.69 -10.15
C ASP A 359 -18.41 -4.21 -10.54
N LEU A 360 -17.91 -3.90 -11.75
CA LEU A 360 -17.70 -2.52 -12.21
C LEU A 360 -18.93 -1.64 -12.02
N TYR A 361 -20.14 -2.13 -12.34
CA TYR A 361 -21.36 -1.34 -12.12
C TYR A 361 -21.60 -1.01 -10.64
N ILE A 362 -21.33 -1.97 -9.74
CA ILE A 362 -21.50 -1.77 -8.30
C ILE A 362 -20.49 -0.73 -7.81
N ILE A 363 -19.23 -0.85 -8.24
CA ILE A 363 -18.16 0.11 -7.91
C ILE A 363 -18.53 1.51 -8.39
N MET A 364 -18.92 1.66 -9.66
CA MET A 364 -19.27 2.97 -10.23
C MET A 364 -20.54 3.57 -9.60
N SER A 365 -21.53 2.74 -9.27
CA SER A 365 -22.74 3.23 -8.57
C SER A 365 -22.39 3.77 -7.18
N ARG A 366 -21.58 3.01 -6.41
CA ARG A 366 -21.09 3.49 -5.11
C ARG A 366 -20.30 4.79 -5.23
N PHE A 367 -19.44 4.91 -6.24
CA PHE A 367 -18.66 6.13 -6.46
C PHE A 367 -19.56 7.34 -6.70
N VAL A 368 -20.61 7.18 -7.51
CA VAL A 368 -21.56 8.25 -7.80
C VAL A 368 -22.42 8.62 -6.59
N ASP A 369 -22.76 7.64 -5.74
CA ASP A 369 -23.61 7.87 -4.57
C ASP A 369 -22.83 8.42 -3.36
N GLU A 370 -21.53 8.13 -3.25
CA GLU A 370 -20.73 8.39 -2.05
C GLU A 370 -19.65 9.47 -2.21
N LEU A 371 -19.12 9.73 -3.42
CA LEU A 371 -18.04 10.70 -3.60
C LEU A 371 -18.53 12.16 -3.71
N PRO A 372 -17.68 13.14 -3.34
CA PRO A 372 -17.97 14.57 -3.53
C PRO A 372 -18.32 14.93 -4.98
N ILE A 373 -19.19 15.93 -5.18
CA ILE A 373 -19.71 16.33 -6.51
C ILE A 373 -18.58 16.63 -7.51
N GLU A 374 -17.50 17.26 -7.07
CA GLU A 374 -16.33 17.57 -7.90
C GLU A 374 -15.61 16.35 -8.49
N GLN A 375 -15.82 15.17 -7.91
CA GLN A 375 -15.28 13.88 -8.35
C GLN A 375 -16.24 13.10 -9.25
N LEU A 376 -17.44 13.61 -9.53
CA LEU A 376 -18.47 12.86 -10.26
C LEU A 376 -18.52 13.16 -11.77
N THR A 377 -17.82 14.20 -12.24
CA THR A 377 -17.95 14.74 -13.60
C THR A 377 -17.81 13.67 -14.69
N GLY A 378 -16.80 12.81 -14.61
CA GLY A 378 -16.57 11.73 -15.58
C GLY A 378 -17.30 10.43 -15.26
N LEU A 379 -17.75 10.23 -14.02
CA LEU A 379 -18.33 8.95 -13.58
C LEU A 379 -19.78 8.77 -13.99
N TRP A 380 -20.58 9.86 -14.00
CA TRP A 380 -21.99 9.80 -14.40
C TRP A 380 -22.16 9.22 -15.80
N GLU A 381 -21.29 9.61 -16.73
CA GLU A 381 -21.32 9.12 -18.10
C GLU A 381 -21.05 7.61 -18.17
N VAL A 382 -20.10 7.10 -17.37
CA VAL A 382 -19.81 5.66 -17.29
C VAL A 382 -20.99 4.90 -16.71
N VAL A 383 -21.61 5.38 -15.62
CA VAL A 383 -22.77 4.70 -15.01
C VAL A 383 -23.93 4.62 -16.00
N LEU A 384 -24.24 5.70 -16.71
CA LEU A 384 -25.28 5.71 -17.74
C LEU A 384 -24.95 4.75 -18.89
N TYR A 385 -23.69 4.74 -19.33
CA TYR A 385 -23.23 3.83 -20.37
C TYR A 385 -23.35 2.35 -19.93
N LEU A 386 -22.91 2.02 -18.71
CA LEU A 386 -23.03 0.68 -18.13
C LEU A 386 -24.48 0.22 -18.04
N ARG A 387 -25.42 1.09 -17.66
CA ARG A 387 -26.86 0.76 -17.65
C ARG A 387 -27.34 0.38 -19.05
N ALA A 388 -26.97 1.15 -20.06
CA ALA A 388 -27.39 0.92 -21.43
C ALA A 388 -26.87 -0.42 -22.02
N ILE A 389 -25.67 -0.86 -21.62
CA ILE A 389 -25.05 -2.08 -22.16
C ILE A 389 -25.29 -3.34 -21.32
N ARG A 390 -25.64 -3.23 -20.02
CA ARG A 390 -26.00 -4.39 -19.18
C ARG A 390 -27.39 -4.94 -19.47
N GLU A 391 -28.27 -4.13 -20.05
CA GLU A 391 -29.62 -4.54 -20.45
C GLU A 391 -29.64 -5.34 -21.78
N GLN A 392 -28.47 -5.59 -22.38
CA GLN A 392 -28.26 -6.40 -23.58
C GLN A 392 -27.52 -7.69 -23.23
#